data_AF-A0A847EW46-F1
#
_entry.id   AF-A0A847EW46-F1
#
_cell.length_a   1.000
_cell.length_b   1.000
_cell.length_c   1.000
_cell.angle_alpha   90.00
_cell.angle_beta   90.00
_cell.angle_gamma   90.00
#
_symmetry.space_group_name_H-M   'P 1'
#
loop_
_entity.id
_entity.type
_entity.pdbx_description
1 polymer ?
#
loop_
_entity_poly.entity_id
_entity_poly.type
_entity_poly.pdbx_seq_one_letter_code
_entity_poly.pdbx_strand_id
1 'polypeptide(L)' 'MPKSQFIDPSSVRQPSMLTFEPIPVNQYSKTMQEERANFTDDQLKAIFHDMVLIREFETMLNL' A
#
# COMPACT_ATOMS: atom_id res chain seq x y z
N MET A 1 7.25 -2.71 17.47
CA MET A 1 8.71 -2.48 17.45
C MET A 1 9.32 -3.24 18.63
N PRO A 2 10.11 -4.31 18.41
CA PRO A 2 10.72 -5.05 19.51
C PRO A 2 11.68 -4.13 20.28
N LYS A 3 11.68 -4.24 21.62
CA LYS A 3 12.53 -3.40 22.49
C LYS A 3 14.03 -3.66 22.34
N SER A 4 14.40 -4.81 21.78
CA SER A 4 15.78 -5.14 21.42
C SER A 4 15.75 -6.08 20.21
N GLN A 5 16.53 -5.78 19.19
CA GLN A 5 16.70 -6.62 18.01
C GLN A 5 18.20 -6.83 17.81
N PHE A 6 18.66 -8.05 18.11
CA PHE A 6 20.05 -8.43 17.92
C PHE A 6 20.29 -8.71 16.43
N ILE A 7 21.24 -7.99 15.84
CA ILE A 7 21.63 -8.13 14.42
C ILE A 7 23.11 -8.51 14.41
N ASP A 8 23.41 -9.74 14.00
CA ASP A 8 24.78 -10.21 13.82
C ASP A 8 25.30 -9.81 12.42
N PRO A 9 26.30 -8.92 12.33
CA PRO A 9 26.89 -8.51 11.05
C PRO A 9 27.45 -9.68 10.25
N SER A 10 27.95 -10.70 10.93
CA SER A 10 28.50 -11.89 10.29
C SER A 10 27.43 -12.69 9.57
N SER A 11 26.18 -12.65 10.03
CA SER A 11 25.06 -13.39 9.44
C SER A 11 24.35 -12.56 8.37
N VAL A 12 23.98 -11.32 8.68
CA VAL A 12 23.15 -10.50 7.77
C VAL A 12 23.89 -9.99 6.54
N ARG A 13 25.23 -10.02 6.54
CA ARG A 13 26.07 -9.59 5.40
C ARG A 13 26.64 -10.77 4.62
N GLN A 14 26.18 -11.99 4.87
CA GLN A 14 26.63 -13.14 4.11
C GLN A 14 26.24 -12.99 2.62
N PRO A 15 27.14 -13.39 1.69
CA PRO A 15 26.79 -13.45 0.28
C PRO A 15 25.54 -14.30 0.07
N SER A 16 24.51 -13.70 -0.50
CA SER A 16 23.25 -14.35 -0.80
C SER A 16 22.62 -13.73 -2.05
N MET A 17 21.70 -14.46 -2.66
CA MET A 17 20.93 -13.99 -3.81
C MET A 17 19.47 -13.84 -3.41
N LEU A 18 18.90 -12.67 -3.69
CA LEU A 18 17.47 -12.44 -3.52
C LEU A 18 16.74 -12.83 -4.80
N THR A 19 15.89 -13.86 -4.73
CA THR A 19 14.91 -14.16 -5.77
C THR A 19 13.61 -13.45 -5.43
N PHE A 20 13.22 -12.49 -6.25
CA PHE A 20 11.93 -11.85 -6.16
C PHE A 20 10.91 -12.62 -6.99
N GLU A 21 9.73 -12.82 -6.42
CA GLU A 21 8.55 -13.10 -7.24
C GLU A 21 8.20 -11.85 -8.06
N PRO A 22 7.56 -12.01 -9.23
CA PRO A 22 7.07 -10.87 -10.00
C PRO A 22 6.21 -9.96 -9.12
N ILE A 23 6.64 -8.70 -8.98
CA ILE A 23 5.90 -7.72 -8.20
C ILE A 23 4.70 -7.27 -9.02
N PRO A 24 3.46 -7.48 -8.54
CA PRO A 24 2.28 -7.06 -9.29
C PRO A 24 2.20 -5.53 -9.31
N VAL A 25 2.28 -4.94 -10.51
CA VAL A 25 2.14 -3.50 -10.72
C VAL A 25 0.82 -3.24 -11.41
N ASN A 26 -0.02 -2.39 -10.82
CA ASN A 26 -1.33 -1.99 -11.37
C ASN A 26 -2.25 -3.16 -11.74
N GLN A 27 -2.11 -4.30 -11.08
CA GLN A 27 -2.93 -5.49 -11.35
C GLN A 27 -4.31 -5.42 -10.67
N TYR A 28 -4.60 -4.34 -9.97
CA TYR A 28 -5.92 -4.13 -9.39
C TYR A 28 -6.94 -3.84 -10.50
N SER A 29 -7.77 -4.84 -10.80
CA SER A 29 -8.79 -4.78 -11.85
C SER A 29 -10.18 -5.14 -11.32
N LYS A 30 -10.40 -5.02 -10.01
CA LYS A 30 -11.68 -5.38 -9.40
C LYS A 30 -12.78 -4.41 -9.81
N THR A 31 -13.98 -4.94 -9.99
CA THR A 31 -15.16 -4.14 -10.28
C THR A 31 -15.79 -3.59 -8.99
N MET A 32 -16.61 -2.55 -9.09
CA MET A 32 -17.35 -2.03 -7.93
C MET A 32 -18.28 -3.07 -7.31
N GLN A 33 -18.81 -4.01 -8.12
CA GLN A 33 -19.62 -5.12 -7.62
C GLN A 33 -18.81 -6.05 -6.72
N GLU A 34 -17.56 -6.35 -7.09
CA GLU A 34 -16.66 -7.19 -6.30
C GLU A 34 -16.20 -6.49 -5.02
N GLU A 35 -16.00 -5.17 -5.07
CA GLU A 35 -15.60 -4.41 -3.88
C GLU A 35 -16.68 -4.24 -2.84
N ARG A 36 -17.95 -4.26 -3.24
CA ARG A 36 -19.09 -4.29 -2.30
C ARG A 36 -19.15 -5.55 -1.44
N ALA A 37 -18.41 -6.59 -1.78
CA ALA A 37 -18.23 -7.75 -0.90
C ALA A 37 -17.25 -7.46 0.26
N ASN A 38 -16.35 -6.50 0.10
CA ASN A 38 -15.31 -6.15 1.08
C ASN A 38 -15.70 -4.92 1.92
N PHE A 39 -16.50 -4.01 1.36
CA PHE A 39 -16.85 -2.73 1.97
C PHE A 39 -18.33 -2.41 1.82
N THR A 40 -18.88 -1.67 2.79
CA THR A 40 -20.22 -1.09 2.65
C THR A 40 -20.20 0.13 1.74
N ASP A 41 -21.36 0.48 1.18
CA ASP A 41 -21.47 1.68 0.33
C ASP A 41 -21.05 2.97 1.07
N ASP A 42 -21.29 3.07 2.38
CA ASP A 42 -20.88 4.24 3.16
C ASP A 42 -19.37 4.28 3.39
N GLN A 43 -18.72 3.13 3.58
CA GLN A 43 -17.25 3.06 3.63
C GLN A 43 -16.63 3.45 2.29
N LEU A 44 -17.20 2.98 1.18
CA LEU A 44 -16.73 3.36 -0.16
C LEU A 44 -16.84 4.86 -0.41
N LYS A 45 -17.95 5.50 0.03
CA LYS A 45 -18.10 6.95 -0.04
C LYS A 45 -17.09 7.69 0.83
N ALA A 46 -16.80 7.19 2.03
CA ALA A 46 -15.80 7.78 2.92
C ALA A 46 -14.39 7.70 2.31
N ILE A 47 -14.00 6.54 1.77
CA ILE A 47 -12.73 6.38 1.06
C ILE A 47 -12.63 7.35 -0.11
N PHE A 48 -13.70 7.48 -0.91
CA PHE A 48 -13.72 8.43 -2.02
C PHE A 48 -13.58 9.89 -1.54
N HIS A 49 -14.24 10.27 -0.45
CA HIS A 49 -14.11 11.60 0.14
C HIS A 49 -12.66 11.91 0.51
N ASP A 50 -11.99 10.97 1.19
CA ASP A 50 -10.58 11.13 1.58
C ASP A 50 -9.67 11.25 0.36
N MET A 51 -9.89 10.43 -0.68
CA MET A 51 -9.13 10.49 -1.93
C MET A 51 -9.28 11.83 -2.65
N VAL A 52 -10.51 12.37 -2.71
CA VAL A 52 -10.77 13.69 -3.31
C VAL A 52 -10.09 14.78 -2.50
N LEU A 53 -10.20 14.74 -1.17
CA LEU A 53 -9.57 15.72 -0.30
C LEU A 53 -8.04 15.75 -0.51
N ILE A 54 -7.38 14.60 -0.54
CA ILE A 54 -5.94 14.51 -0.84
C ILE A 54 -5.62 15.10 -2.21
N ARG A 55 -6.43 14.79 -3.25
CA ARG A 55 -6.22 15.32 -4.60
C ARG A 55 -6.36 16.85 -4.65
N GLU A 56 -7.31 17.41 -3.91
CA GLU A 56 -7.49 18.86 -3.80
C GLU A 56 -6.26 19.51 -3.15
N PHE A 57 -5.76 18.93 -2.04
CA PHE A 57 -4.52 19.40 -1.41
C PHE A 57 -3.32 19.35 -2.37
N GLU A 58 -3.14 18.24 -3.09
CA GLU A 58 -2.09 18.12 -4.10
C GLU A 58 -2.23 19.16 -5.21
N THR A 59 -3.47 19.44 -5.65
CA THR A 59 -3.74 20.43 -6.69
C THR A 59 -3.36 21.83 -6.22
N MET A 60 -3.71 22.19 -4.98
CA MET A 60 -3.33 23.47 -4.39
C MET A 60 -1.81 23.67 -4.29
N LEU A 61 -1.04 22.61 -4.04
CA LEU A 61 0.43 22.68 -4.01
C LEU A 61 1.09 22.80 -5.39
N ASN A 62 0.38 22.39 -6.44
CA ASN A 62 0.86 22.44 -7.83
C ASN A 62 0.38 23.70 -8.59
N LEU A 63 -0.38 24.57 -7.95
CA LEU A 63 -0.80 25.89 -8.43
C LEU A 63 0.12 26.99 -7.87
#